data_AF-A0A218WCP5-F1
#
_entry.id   AF-A0A218WCP5-F1
#
_cell.length_a   1.000
_cell.length_b   1.000
_cell.length_c   1.000
_cell.angle_alpha   90.00
_cell.angle_beta   90.00
_cell.angle_gamma   90.00
#
_symmetry.space_group_name_H-M   'P 1'
#
loop_
_entity.id
_entity.type
_entity.pdbx_description
1 polymer ?
#
loop_
_entity_poly.entity_id
_entity_poly.type
_entity_poly.pdbx_seq_one_letter_code
_entity_poly.pdbx_strand_id
1 'polypeptide(L)'
;MWSMSGPFKRMKGAHAPGPWMISTEGKCTLLLPGPALCSWKRNQAQWKKLGEASMVRLHVKYGEGDGEEEFLYDSQSSAQIEGVLREILQIANLQLKIDRLALELEPQLAPLYGDQKAVGLIRALSEAKAYASKDQVLHGKPLLYHALKDHFQVLEKELNSSYQLLGFSDSEQLQKLSASVEQYEIGNTHLHWAGKELLRDKQLCYYIGKNKKTKITVRVQSDGLFSA
;
A
#
# COMPACT_ATOMS: atom_id res chain seq x y z
N MET A 1 16.08 -12.52 -69.87
CA MET A 1 17.22 -13.39 -69.52
C MET A 1 17.91 -12.76 -68.32
N TRP A 2 18.12 -13.35 -67.14
CA TRP A 2 17.87 -14.65 -66.53
C TRP A 2 17.53 -14.41 -65.04
N SER A 3 16.71 -15.28 -64.46
CA SER A 3 16.55 -15.47 -63.01
C SER A 3 17.85 -16.01 -62.41
N MET A 4 18.15 -15.77 -61.12
CA MET A 4 18.73 -16.76 -60.20
C MET A 4 18.66 -16.28 -58.74
N SER A 5 17.89 -17.04 -57.98
CA SER A 5 17.92 -17.22 -56.54
C SER A 5 19.21 -17.92 -56.07
N GLY A 6 19.67 -17.64 -54.84
CA GLY A 6 20.73 -18.40 -54.17
C GLY A 6 21.03 -17.91 -52.74
N PRO A 7 21.52 -18.77 -51.82
CA PRO A 7 20.92 -18.92 -50.49
C PRO A 7 21.69 -18.32 -49.31
N PHE A 8 20.94 -18.12 -48.23
CA PHE A 8 21.37 -17.88 -46.85
C PHE A 8 22.32 -19.00 -46.36
N LYS A 9 23.55 -18.65 -45.95
CA LYS A 9 24.49 -19.56 -45.29
C LYS A 9 24.92 -19.00 -43.94
N ARG A 10 24.56 -19.73 -42.89
CA ARG A 10 24.96 -19.54 -41.48
C ARG A 10 26.17 -20.42 -41.19
N MET A 11 27.27 -19.89 -40.67
CA MET A 11 28.26 -20.68 -39.91
C MET A 11 28.80 -19.91 -38.69
N LYS A 12 29.08 -20.67 -37.63
CA LYS A 12 29.41 -20.29 -36.26
C LYS A 12 30.92 -20.28 -36.00
N GLY A 13 31.35 -19.50 -34.98
CA GLY A 13 32.53 -19.70 -34.12
C GLY A 13 33.88 -19.21 -34.69
N ALA A 14 34.89 -18.74 -33.94
CA ALA A 14 35.13 -18.35 -32.54
C ALA A 14 36.59 -17.81 -32.43
N HIS A 15 36.89 -17.01 -31.37
CA HIS A 15 38.20 -16.47 -30.87
C HIS A 15 38.85 -15.30 -31.67
N ALA A 16 39.04 -14.04 -31.19
CA ALA A 16 39.54 -13.34 -29.96
C ALA A 16 40.85 -12.55 -30.33
N PRO A 17 41.28 -11.41 -29.72
CA PRO A 17 41.00 -10.82 -28.39
C PRO A 17 40.67 -9.29 -28.36
N GLY A 18 40.34 -8.74 -27.16
CA GLY A 18 39.96 -7.32 -26.87
C GLY A 18 41.11 -6.29 -26.92
N PRO A 19 41.08 -5.09 -26.25
CA PRO A 19 40.22 -4.59 -25.14
C PRO A 19 39.50 -3.25 -25.50
N TRP A 20 38.45 -2.70 -24.86
CA TRP A 20 38.10 -2.50 -23.46
C TRP A 20 36.57 -2.57 -23.32
N MET A 21 36.10 -3.33 -22.34
CA MET A 21 34.71 -3.45 -21.94
C MET A 21 34.58 -2.79 -20.57
N ILE A 22 33.79 -1.71 -20.46
CA ILE A 22 33.31 -1.21 -19.18
C ILE A 22 31.83 -1.57 -19.11
N SER A 23 31.53 -2.54 -18.26
CA SER A 23 30.18 -2.89 -17.85
C SER A 23 29.59 -1.73 -17.05
N THR A 24 28.48 -1.17 -17.50
CA THR A 24 27.57 -0.43 -16.61
C THR A 24 26.17 -1.00 -16.77
N GLU A 25 25.69 -1.53 -15.66
CA GLU A 25 24.39 -2.13 -15.41
C GLU A 25 23.25 -1.34 -16.07
N GLY A 26 22.45 -2.04 -16.86
CA GLY A 26 21.20 -1.54 -17.42
C GLY A 26 20.21 -1.19 -16.31
N LYS A 27 20.14 0.10 -15.97
CA LYS A 27 19.02 0.69 -15.25
C LYS A 27 17.79 0.65 -16.16
N CYS A 28 16.83 -0.19 -15.80
CA CYS A 28 15.46 -0.09 -16.30
C CYS A 28 14.84 1.17 -15.70
N THR A 29 14.82 2.27 -16.45
CA THR A 29 14.25 3.55 -16.03
C THR A 29 12.74 3.51 -16.25
N LEU A 30 11.99 3.01 -15.26
CA LEU A 30 10.58 3.36 -15.12
C LEU A 30 10.52 4.73 -14.43
N LEU A 31 10.17 5.75 -15.20
CA LEU A 31 9.87 7.10 -14.73
C LEU A 31 8.55 7.07 -13.94
N LEU A 32 8.66 7.07 -12.61
CA LEU A 32 7.63 7.59 -11.72
C LEU A 32 8.28 8.73 -10.91
N PRO A 33 7.80 9.98 -10.97
CA PRO A 33 8.31 11.04 -10.11
C PRO A 33 7.58 10.97 -8.77
N GLY A 34 8.31 10.68 -7.69
CA GLY A 34 7.78 10.80 -6.34
C GLY A 34 8.82 10.42 -5.28
N PRO A 35 8.88 11.12 -4.13
CA PRO A 35 9.87 10.89 -3.06
C PRO A 35 9.76 9.53 -2.36
N ALA A 36 8.72 8.73 -2.65
CA ALA A 36 8.46 7.43 -2.03
C ALA A 36 9.54 6.36 -2.32
N LEU A 37 10.18 6.39 -3.50
CA LEU A 37 11.28 5.46 -3.82
C LEU A 37 12.56 5.74 -3.02
N CYS A 38 12.72 6.97 -2.53
CA CYS A 38 13.88 7.40 -1.77
C CYS A 38 13.78 7.04 -0.28
N SER A 39 12.58 6.82 0.27
CA SER A 39 12.40 6.38 1.67
C SER A 39 12.68 4.88 1.83
N TRP A 40 12.30 4.06 0.83
CA TRP A 40 12.51 2.61 0.86
C TRP A 40 13.99 2.22 0.92
N LYS A 41 14.83 2.82 0.07
CA LYS A 41 16.30 2.60 0.10
C LYS A 41 16.96 3.18 1.36
N ARG A 42 16.45 4.30 1.90
CA ARG A 42 16.95 4.91 3.15
C ARG A 42 16.68 4.02 4.36
N ASN A 43 15.47 3.48 4.44
CA ASN A 43 15.09 2.50 5.45
C ASN A 43 15.91 1.21 5.33
N GLN A 44 16.17 0.73 4.12
CA GLN A 44 17.02 -0.45 3.87
C GLN A 44 18.46 -0.28 4.40
N ALA A 45 19.02 0.94 4.33
CA ALA A 45 20.34 1.24 4.87
C ALA A 45 20.35 1.37 6.41
N GLN A 46 19.28 1.92 6.98
CA GLN A 46 19.10 2.03 8.43
C GLN A 46 18.98 0.64 9.09
N TRP A 47 18.37 -0.32 8.40
CA TRP A 47 18.19 -1.70 8.89
C TRP A 47 19.44 -2.59 8.75
N LYS A 48 20.41 -2.23 7.90
CA LYS A 48 21.72 -2.92 7.85
C LYS A 48 22.61 -2.63 9.07
N LYS A 49 22.34 -1.54 9.80
CA LYS A 49 23.10 -1.14 11.00
C LYS A 49 22.63 -1.83 12.29
N LEU A 50 21.40 -2.34 12.32
CA LEU A 50 20.84 -3.11 13.44
C LEU A 50 21.00 -4.60 13.12
N GLY A 51 22.07 -5.20 13.62
CA GLY A 51 22.27 -6.64 13.53
C GLY A 51 21.03 -7.39 14.03
N GLU A 52 20.56 -8.36 13.25
CA GLU A 52 19.56 -9.38 13.61
C GLU A 52 18.05 -9.03 13.57
N ALA A 53 17.61 -7.89 13.04
CA ALA A 53 16.17 -7.71 12.77
C ALA A 53 15.76 -8.44 11.47
N SER A 54 15.15 -9.62 11.61
CA SER A 54 14.54 -10.35 10.50
C SER A 54 13.23 -9.65 10.07
N MET A 55 13.17 -9.18 8.83
CA MET A 55 11.96 -8.54 8.27
C MET A 55 10.92 -9.61 7.94
N VAL A 56 9.67 -9.34 8.30
CA VAL A 56 8.51 -10.21 8.09
C VAL A 56 7.47 -9.43 7.30
N ARG A 57 6.90 -10.08 6.30
CA ARG A 57 5.78 -9.51 5.54
C ARG A 57 4.47 -10.11 6.00
N LEU A 58 3.54 -9.26 6.40
CA LEU A 58 2.19 -9.62 6.78
C LEU A 58 1.26 -9.26 5.63
N HIS A 59 0.53 -10.23 5.12
CA HIS A 59 -0.65 -10.01 4.28
C HIS A 59 -1.83 -9.90 5.22
N VAL A 60 -2.29 -8.68 5.44
CA VAL A 60 -3.38 -8.35 6.34
C VAL A 60 -4.67 -8.45 5.56
N LYS A 61 -5.67 -9.13 6.15
CA LYS A 61 -7.05 -9.18 5.68
C LYS A 61 -7.98 -8.70 6.78
N TYR A 62 -8.97 -7.91 6.44
CA TYR A 62 -9.97 -7.39 7.37
C TYR A 62 -11.30 -7.14 6.63
N GLY A 63 -12.37 -6.92 7.37
CA GLY A 63 -13.73 -6.91 6.83
C GLY A 63 -14.32 -8.33 6.68
N GLU A 64 -15.57 -8.41 6.24
CA GLU A 64 -16.27 -9.68 6.02
C GLU A 64 -16.92 -9.78 4.64
N GLY A 65 -17.10 -11.02 4.19
CA GLY A 65 -17.82 -11.35 2.96
C GLY A 65 -17.17 -10.74 1.71
N ASP A 66 -18.00 -10.19 0.83
CA ASP A 66 -17.54 -9.57 -0.43
C ASP A 66 -16.86 -8.20 -0.22
N GLY A 67 -16.83 -7.70 1.03
CA GLY A 67 -16.16 -6.47 1.45
C GLY A 67 -14.82 -6.69 2.17
N GLU A 68 -14.19 -7.88 2.04
CA GLU A 68 -12.85 -8.12 2.55
C GLU A 68 -11.81 -7.21 1.86
N GLU A 69 -11.17 -6.34 2.64
CA GLU A 69 -10.05 -5.52 2.20
C GLU A 69 -8.72 -6.15 2.63
N GLU A 70 -7.67 -5.86 1.86
CA GLU A 70 -6.35 -6.42 2.13
C GLU A 70 -5.20 -5.48 1.79
N PHE A 71 -4.12 -5.62 2.56
CA PHE A 71 -2.87 -4.92 2.28
C PHE A 71 -1.66 -5.73 2.75
N LEU A 72 -0.48 -5.34 2.27
CA LEU A 72 0.79 -5.85 2.75
C LEU A 72 1.37 -4.88 3.80
N TYR A 73 1.92 -5.41 4.88
CA TYR A 73 2.58 -4.66 5.93
C TYR A 73 3.90 -5.33 6.29
N ASP A 74 4.98 -4.55 6.35
CA ASP A 74 6.31 -5.08 6.71
C ASP A 74 6.64 -4.69 8.15
N SER A 75 7.05 -5.67 8.96
CA SER A 75 7.45 -5.46 10.35
C SER A 75 8.70 -6.27 10.72
N GLN A 76 9.27 -5.98 11.89
CA GLN A 76 10.36 -6.78 12.44
C GLN A 76 9.80 -8.01 13.13
N SER A 77 10.46 -9.16 13.01
CA SER A 77 10.07 -10.37 13.74
C SER A 77 10.09 -10.19 15.26
N SER A 78 10.94 -9.30 15.77
CA SER A 78 11.02 -8.96 17.19
C SER A 78 9.95 -7.96 17.66
N ALA A 79 9.12 -7.43 16.75
CA ALA A 79 8.06 -6.50 17.13
C ALA A 79 7.00 -7.20 17.99
N GLN A 80 6.49 -6.49 19.00
CA GLN A 80 5.38 -6.96 19.82
C GLN A 80 4.08 -6.95 19.01
N ILE A 81 3.23 -7.95 19.24
CA ILE A 81 1.94 -8.09 18.56
C ILE A 81 1.05 -6.87 18.81
N GLU A 82 1.00 -6.34 20.04
CA GLU A 82 0.26 -5.11 20.38
C GLU A 82 0.66 -3.91 19.50
N GLY A 83 1.97 -3.72 19.29
CA GLY A 83 2.49 -2.64 18.43
C GLY A 83 2.15 -2.87 16.96
N VAL A 84 2.34 -4.10 16.49
CA VAL A 84 2.01 -4.52 15.11
C VAL A 84 0.52 -4.32 14.82
N LEU A 85 -0.35 -4.76 15.73
CA LEU A 85 -1.79 -4.59 15.64
C LEU A 85 -2.14 -3.10 15.55
N ARG A 86 -1.60 -2.25 16.44
CA ARG A 86 -1.85 -0.81 16.42
C ARG A 86 -1.53 -0.17 15.07
N GLU A 87 -0.39 -0.49 14.49
CA GLU A 87 0.01 0.04 13.17
C GLU A 87 -0.89 -0.50 12.05
N ILE A 88 -1.27 -1.79 12.10
CA ILE A 88 -2.23 -2.40 11.17
C ILE A 88 -3.58 -1.69 11.24
N LEU A 89 -4.13 -1.46 12.44
CA LEU A 89 -5.42 -0.79 12.61
C LEU A 89 -5.38 0.66 12.12
N GLN A 90 -4.26 1.35 12.31
CA GLN A 90 -4.06 2.70 11.78
C GLN A 90 -4.15 2.74 10.24
N ILE A 91 -3.59 1.74 9.56
CA ILE A 91 -3.68 1.62 8.09
C ILE A 91 -5.11 1.25 7.68
N ALA A 92 -5.68 0.18 8.26
CA ALA A 92 -7.02 -0.30 7.92
C ALA A 92 -8.09 0.79 8.11
N ASN A 93 -8.06 1.51 9.24
CA ASN A 93 -8.99 2.59 9.51
C ASN A 93 -8.83 3.78 8.54
N LEU A 94 -7.62 4.05 8.05
CA LEU A 94 -7.41 5.07 7.02
C LEU A 94 -7.93 4.63 5.65
N GLN A 95 -7.75 3.36 5.26
CA GLN A 95 -8.35 2.81 4.04
C GLN A 95 -9.88 2.95 4.10
N LEU A 96 -10.52 2.50 5.19
CA LEU A 96 -11.98 2.64 5.39
C LEU A 96 -12.46 4.09 5.26
N LYS A 97 -11.70 5.06 5.79
CA LYS A 97 -12.02 6.49 5.64
C LYS A 97 -11.91 6.97 4.20
N ILE A 98 -10.84 6.59 3.49
CA ILE A 98 -10.63 6.94 2.09
C ILE A 98 -11.75 6.35 1.23
N ASP A 99 -12.08 5.09 1.43
CA ASP A 99 -13.12 4.39 0.66
C ASP A 99 -14.50 5.00 0.91
N ARG A 100 -14.83 5.33 2.17
CA ARG A 100 -16.08 6.03 2.49
C ARG A 100 -16.14 7.39 1.80
N LEU A 101 -15.08 8.19 1.90
CA LEU A 101 -15.03 9.50 1.25
C LEU A 101 -15.14 9.37 -0.26
N ALA A 102 -14.48 8.37 -0.86
CA ALA A 102 -14.58 8.12 -2.29
C ALA A 102 -16.02 7.84 -2.73
N LEU A 103 -16.73 6.95 -2.02
CA LEU A 103 -18.12 6.62 -2.32
C LEU A 103 -19.04 7.84 -2.31
N GLU A 104 -18.80 8.78 -1.40
CA GLU A 104 -19.60 10.01 -1.29
C GLU A 104 -19.20 11.09 -2.30
N LEU A 105 -17.89 11.28 -2.52
CA LEU A 105 -17.36 12.37 -3.33
C LEU A 105 -17.41 12.07 -4.82
N GLU A 106 -17.24 10.81 -5.25
CA GLU A 106 -17.19 10.45 -6.68
C GLU A 106 -18.44 10.86 -7.47
N PRO A 107 -19.68 10.60 -6.98
CA PRO A 107 -20.89 11.05 -7.67
C PRO A 107 -20.96 12.57 -7.84
N GLN A 108 -20.47 13.31 -6.85
CA GLN A 108 -20.47 14.77 -6.84
C GLN A 108 -19.37 15.37 -7.74
N LEU A 109 -18.26 14.64 -7.90
CA LEU A 109 -17.13 15.03 -8.75
C LEU A 109 -17.33 14.66 -10.23
N ALA A 110 -18.15 13.65 -10.53
CA ALA A 110 -18.43 13.22 -11.90
C ALA A 110 -18.85 14.36 -12.86
N PRO A 111 -19.79 15.27 -12.51
CA PRO A 111 -20.16 16.39 -13.38
C PRO A 111 -19.07 17.49 -13.47
N LEU A 112 -18.08 17.47 -12.56
CA LEU A 112 -17.03 18.48 -12.48
C LEU A 112 -15.74 18.05 -13.20
N TYR A 113 -15.78 16.95 -13.96
CA TYR A 113 -14.61 16.46 -14.69
C TYR A 113 -14.18 17.48 -15.76
N GLY A 114 -12.98 18.05 -15.60
CA GLY A 114 -12.47 19.14 -16.45
C GLY A 114 -12.63 20.54 -15.87
N ASP A 115 -13.33 20.71 -14.73
CA ASP A 115 -13.32 21.99 -14.01
C ASP A 115 -11.96 22.20 -13.33
N GLN A 116 -11.26 23.26 -13.73
CA GLN A 116 -9.94 23.62 -13.23
C GLN A 116 -9.89 23.76 -11.71
N LYS A 117 -11.01 24.14 -11.07
CA LYS A 117 -11.12 24.26 -9.62
C LYS A 117 -11.28 22.90 -8.92
N ALA A 118 -11.84 21.90 -9.60
CA ALA A 118 -12.02 20.55 -9.05
C ALA A 118 -10.84 19.59 -9.34
N VAL A 119 -9.97 19.92 -10.30
CA VAL A 119 -8.82 19.07 -10.70
C VAL A 119 -7.93 18.67 -9.52
N GLY A 120 -7.67 19.59 -8.58
CA GLY A 120 -6.85 19.32 -7.39
C GLY A 120 -7.44 18.22 -6.52
N LEU A 121 -8.73 18.33 -6.23
CA LEU A 121 -9.49 17.37 -5.43
C LEU A 121 -9.65 16.02 -6.15
N ILE A 122 -9.99 16.01 -7.43
CA ILE A 122 -10.13 14.77 -8.23
C ILE A 122 -8.81 13.99 -8.22
N ARG A 123 -7.69 14.68 -8.44
CA ARG A 123 -6.36 14.07 -8.39
C ARG A 123 -6.05 13.53 -7.00
N ALA A 124 -6.24 14.34 -5.95
CA ALA A 124 -5.95 13.92 -4.59
C ALA A 124 -6.76 12.68 -4.17
N LEU A 125 -8.04 12.63 -4.53
CA LEU A 125 -8.91 11.48 -4.29
C LEU A 125 -8.41 10.25 -5.06
N SER A 126 -8.09 10.42 -6.34
CA SER A 126 -7.57 9.32 -7.18
C SER A 126 -6.25 8.76 -6.65
N GLU A 127 -5.32 9.63 -6.21
CA GLU A 127 -4.04 9.22 -5.62
C GLU A 127 -4.22 8.50 -4.28
N ALA A 128 -5.09 9.02 -3.40
CA ALA A 128 -5.39 8.39 -2.12
C ALA A 128 -6.03 7.01 -2.32
N LYS A 129 -7.02 6.88 -3.21
CA LYS A 129 -7.65 5.60 -3.57
C LYS A 129 -6.65 4.62 -4.16
N ALA A 130 -5.83 5.06 -5.11
CA ALA A 130 -4.84 4.20 -5.73
C ALA A 130 -3.81 3.68 -4.72
N TYR A 131 -3.43 4.49 -3.73
CA TYR A 131 -2.53 4.08 -2.67
C TYR A 131 -3.22 3.18 -1.63
N ALA A 132 -4.50 3.41 -1.32
CA ALA A 132 -5.29 2.58 -0.41
C ALA A 132 -5.77 1.26 -1.03
N SER A 133 -5.77 1.13 -2.36
CA SER A 133 -6.32 -0.02 -3.09
C SER A 133 -5.58 -1.34 -2.79
N LYS A 134 -6.35 -2.44 -2.77
CA LYS A 134 -5.84 -3.82 -2.80
C LYS A 134 -4.90 -4.13 -3.98
N ASP A 135 -4.91 -3.32 -5.03
CA ASP A 135 -3.96 -3.45 -6.14
C ASP A 135 -2.50 -3.34 -5.69
N GLN A 136 -2.23 -2.66 -4.57
CA GLN A 136 -0.89 -2.63 -3.96
C GLN A 136 -0.41 -4.05 -3.60
N VAL A 137 -1.32 -4.93 -3.17
CA VAL A 137 -1.03 -6.35 -2.89
C VAL A 137 -0.64 -7.09 -4.16
N LEU A 138 -1.37 -6.87 -5.27
CA LEU A 138 -1.08 -7.46 -6.58
C LEU A 138 0.33 -7.07 -7.06
N HIS A 139 0.73 -5.84 -6.79
CA HIS A 139 2.07 -5.33 -7.12
C HIS A 139 3.14 -5.66 -6.05
N GLY A 140 2.79 -6.38 -4.99
CA GLY A 140 3.71 -6.78 -3.93
C GLY A 140 4.25 -5.62 -3.09
N LYS A 141 3.55 -4.48 -3.10
CA LYS A 141 3.93 -3.25 -2.40
C LYS A 141 3.26 -3.19 -1.02
N PRO A 142 4.04 -3.07 0.07
CA PRO A 142 3.48 -2.84 1.39
C PRO A 142 2.98 -1.41 1.55
N LEU A 143 1.89 -1.26 2.30
CA LEU A 143 1.40 0.04 2.74
C LEU A 143 2.22 0.53 3.92
N LEU A 144 2.44 1.84 3.91
CA LEU A 144 3.09 2.57 4.99
C LEU A 144 2.09 3.56 5.55
N TYR A 145 1.87 3.50 6.87
CA TYR A 145 0.93 4.37 7.56
C TYR A 145 1.16 5.86 7.26
N HIS A 146 2.42 6.31 7.36
CA HIS A 146 2.75 7.73 7.13
C HIS A 146 2.43 8.17 5.69
N ALA A 147 2.77 7.37 4.69
CA ALA A 147 2.48 7.72 3.30
C ALA A 147 0.98 7.72 3.00
N LEU A 148 0.23 6.75 3.53
CA LEU A 148 -1.23 6.73 3.41
C LEU A 148 -1.86 7.95 4.10
N LYS A 149 -1.36 8.31 5.29
CA LYS A 149 -1.78 9.50 6.02
C LYS A 149 -1.47 10.78 5.25
N ASP A 150 -0.31 10.89 4.62
CA ASP A 150 0.05 12.05 3.81
C ASP A 150 -0.91 12.21 2.62
N HIS A 151 -1.23 11.11 1.92
CA HIS A 151 -2.24 11.13 0.86
C HIS A 151 -3.62 11.58 1.39
N PHE A 152 -4.03 11.08 2.55
CA PHE A 152 -5.27 11.49 3.20
C PHE A 152 -5.28 12.98 3.56
N GLN A 153 -4.19 13.52 4.10
CA GLN A 153 -4.08 14.94 4.45
C GLN A 153 -4.13 15.85 3.23
N VAL A 154 -3.53 15.43 2.11
CA VAL A 154 -3.66 16.16 0.83
C VAL A 154 -5.11 16.16 0.37
N LEU A 155 -5.79 15.02 0.45
CA LEU A 155 -7.22 14.91 0.13
C LEU A 155 -8.07 15.86 1.00
N GLU A 156 -7.88 15.84 2.32
CA GLU A 156 -8.59 16.73 3.24
C GLU A 156 -8.38 18.21 2.92
N LYS A 157 -7.14 18.59 2.59
CA LYS A 157 -6.80 19.97 2.22
C LYS A 157 -7.50 20.42 0.94
N GLU A 158 -7.45 19.61 -0.11
CA GLU A 158 -8.11 19.93 -1.39
C GLU A 158 -9.63 19.97 -1.23
N LEU A 159 -10.18 19.07 -0.41
CA LEU A 159 -11.60 19.02 -0.10
C LEU A 159 -12.05 20.25 0.68
N ASN A 160 -11.32 20.66 1.72
CA ASN A 160 -11.60 21.88 2.47
C ASN A 160 -11.45 23.15 1.63
N SER A 161 -10.70 23.09 0.54
CA SER A 161 -10.57 24.20 -0.41
C SER A 161 -11.71 24.22 -1.44
N SER A 162 -12.36 23.09 -1.69
CA SER A 162 -13.28 22.87 -2.81
C SER A 162 -14.71 22.48 -2.40
N TYR A 163 -15.02 22.37 -1.10
CA TYR A 163 -16.30 21.87 -0.60
C TYR A 163 -17.52 22.65 -1.11
N GLN A 164 -17.38 23.96 -1.34
CA GLN A 164 -18.46 24.79 -1.89
C GLN A 164 -18.83 24.38 -3.33
N LEU A 165 -17.88 23.85 -4.11
CA LEU A 165 -18.13 23.37 -5.47
C LEU A 165 -18.97 22.08 -5.48
N LEU A 166 -18.89 21.32 -4.40
CA LEU A 166 -19.67 20.10 -4.19
C LEU A 166 -21.06 20.38 -3.62
N GLY A 167 -21.40 21.65 -3.37
CA GLY A 167 -22.69 22.05 -2.81
C GLY A 167 -22.80 21.88 -1.29
N PHE A 168 -21.68 21.68 -0.58
CA PHE A 168 -21.68 21.66 0.89
C PHE A 168 -21.73 23.08 1.47
N SER A 169 -22.49 23.24 2.55
CA SER A 169 -22.67 24.52 3.24
C SER A 169 -21.48 24.87 4.14
N ASP A 170 -20.85 23.87 4.75
CA ASP A 170 -19.73 24.03 5.66
C ASP A 170 -18.76 22.83 5.63
N SER A 171 -17.62 22.99 6.28
CA SER A 171 -16.64 21.93 6.47
C SER A 171 -17.09 20.86 7.48
N GLU A 172 -18.14 21.11 8.27
CA GLU A 172 -18.61 20.15 9.29
C GLU A 172 -19.32 18.96 8.67
N GLN A 173 -20.03 19.16 7.55
CA GLN A 173 -20.63 18.06 6.79
C GLN A 173 -19.56 17.03 6.36
N LEU A 174 -18.36 17.49 5.99
CA LEU A 174 -17.24 16.63 5.63
C LEU A 174 -16.67 15.87 6.83
N GLN A 175 -16.53 16.55 7.97
CA GLN A 175 -16.08 15.90 9.20
C GLN A 175 -17.06 14.81 9.65
N LYS A 176 -18.37 15.06 9.53
CA LYS A 176 -19.43 14.09 9.82
C LYS A 176 -19.32 12.84 8.93
N LEU A 177 -19.02 13.00 7.64
CA LEU A 177 -18.81 11.87 6.72
C LEU A 177 -17.65 10.98 7.17
N SER A 178 -16.52 11.59 7.55
CA SER A 178 -15.35 10.86 8.05
C SER A 178 -15.56 10.20 9.42
N ALA A 179 -16.41 10.80 10.27
CA ALA A 179 -16.72 10.32 11.62
C ALA A 179 -17.74 9.17 11.63
N SER A 180 -18.58 9.07 10.59
CA SER A 180 -19.59 8.01 10.44
C SER A 180 -19.02 6.63 10.09
N VAL A 181 -17.72 6.52 9.84
CA VAL A 181 -17.04 5.26 9.47
C VAL A 181 -16.76 4.45 10.73
N GLU A 182 -17.33 3.24 10.78
CA GLU A 182 -16.97 2.23 11.78
C GLU A 182 -15.46 1.93 11.71
N GLN A 183 -14.79 2.02 12.85
CA GLN A 183 -13.35 1.88 12.97
C GLN A 183 -13.01 0.73 13.90
N TYR A 184 -11.93 0.03 13.59
CA TYR A 184 -11.37 -0.95 14.50
C TYR A 184 -10.74 -0.24 15.70
N GLU A 185 -11.11 -0.68 16.89
CA GLU A 185 -10.51 -0.21 18.12
C GLU A 185 -9.48 -1.20 18.63
N ILE A 186 -8.37 -0.70 19.16
CA ILE A 186 -7.34 -1.57 19.72
C ILE A 186 -7.87 -2.44 20.87
N GLY A 187 -8.86 -1.95 21.64
CA GLY A 187 -9.36 -2.66 22.83
C GLY A 187 -10.08 -3.96 22.52
N ASN A 188 -10.82 -4.00 21.42
CA ASN A 188 -11.72 -5.10 21.06
C ASN A 188 -11.29 -5.83 19.78
N THR A 189 -10.09 -5.56 19.26
CA THR A 189 -9.63 -6.14 18.00
C THR A 189 -8.41 -7.02 18.23
N HIS A 190 -8.35 -8.17 17.54
CA HIS A 190 -7.27 -9.15 17.67
C HIS A 190 -6.74 -9.56 16.30
N LEU A 191 -5.49 -10.04 16.27
CA LEU A 191 -4.87 -10.61 15.07
C LEU A 191 -4.93 -12.13 15.11
N HIS A 192 -5.38 -12.74 14.03
CA HIS A 192 -5.41 -14.19 13.88
C HIS A 192 -4.45 -14.63 12.78
N TRP A 193 -3.68 -15.69 13.05
CA TRP A 193 -2.84 -16.37 12.08
C TRP A 193 -3.09 -17.86 12.13
N ALA A 194 -3.34 -18.48 10.97
CA ALA A 194 -3.59 -19.92 10.86
C ALA A 194 -4.66 -20.44 11.84
N GLY A 195 -5.75 -19.68 12.01
CA GLY A 195 -6.86 -20.02 12.92
C GLY A 195 -6.58 -19.82 14.40
N LYS A 196 -5.42 -19.28 14.79
CA LYS A 196 -5.06 -18.98 16.17
C LYS A 196 -4.92 -17.48 16.40
N GLU A 197 -5.44 -17.00 17.52
CA GLU A 197 -5.21 -15.64 17.99
C GLU A 197 -3.73 -15.43 18.35
N LEU A 198 -3.19 -14.28 17.95
CA LEU A 198 -1.87 -13.81 18.32
C LEU A 198 -1.97 -12.97 19.60
N LEU A 199 -1.39 -13.49 20.67
CA LEU A 199 -1.42 -12.85 21.98
C LEU A 199 -0.61 -11.56 21.96
N ARG A 200 -1.22 -10.48 22.44
CA ARG A 200 -0.69 -9.10 22.41
C ARG A 200 0.64 -8.93 23.14
N ASP A 201 0.86 -9.71 24.21
CA ASP A 201 2.08 -9.70 25.04
C ASP A 201 3.28 -10.40 24.38
N LYS A 202 3.05 -11.12 23.27
CA LYS A 202 4.09 -11.85 22.54
C LYS A 202 4.71 -11.01 21.42
N GLN A 203 5.83 -11.50 20.90
CA GLN A 203 6.48 -10.98 19.70
C GLN A 203 6.08 -11.83 18.48
N LEU A 204 6.16 -11.25 17.28
CA LEU A 204 5.90 -12.00 16.02
C LEU A 204 6.74 -13.28 15.91
N CYS A 205 8.02 -13.22 16.30
CA CYS A 205 8.98 -14.32 16.24
C CYS A 205 8.60 -15.52 17.11
N TYR A 206 7.76 -15.33 18.14
CA TYR A 206 7.24 -16.44 18.95
C TYR A 206 6.41 -17.40 18.09
N TYR A 207 5.68 -16.86 17.10
CA TYR A 207 4.78 -17.62 16.24
C TYR A 207 5.48 -18.09 14.94
N ILE A 208 6.22 -17.19 14.29
CA ILE A 208 6.81 -17.46 12.96
C ILE A 208 8.24 -18.02 13.03
N GLY A 209 8.86 -18.03 14.20
CA GLY A 209 10.27 -18.37 14.40
C GLY A 209 11.26 -17.31 13.90
N LYS A 210 12.55 -17.68 13.79
CA LYS A 210 13.66 -16.79 13.40
C LYS A 210 13.86 -16.67 11.88
N ASN A 211 12.84 -16.99 11.08
CA ASN A 211 12.99 -17.08 9.63
C ASN A 211 13.06 -15.67 8.99
N LYS A 212 14.12 -15.45 8.20
CA LYS A 212 14.50 -14.18 7.53
C LYS A 212 13.63 -13.78 6.35
N LYS A 213 12.70 -14.63 5.91
CA LYS A 213 11.87 -14.36 4.73
C LYS A 213 10.49 -14.98 4.84
N THR A 214 9.80 -14.72 5.95
CA THR A 214 8.43 -15.21 6.13
C THR A 214 7.42 -14.20 5.61
N LYS A 215 6.52 -14.65 4.73
CA LYS A 215 5.25 -13.99 4.43
C LYS A 215 4.15 -14.77 5.14
N ILE A 216 3.41 -14.13 6.05
CA ILE A 216 2.23 -14.74 6.71
C ILE A 216 0.97 -14.00 6.29
N THR A 217 -0.18 -14.68 6.34
CA THR A 217 -1.49 -14.04 6.17
C THR A 217 -2.15 -13.91 7.53
N VAL A 218 -2.44 -12.69 7.96
CA VAL A 218 -3.10 -12.39 9.23
C VAL A 218 -4.49 -11.83 8.98
N ARG A 219 -5.44 -12.19 9.84
CA ARG A 219 -6.81 -11.65 9.83
C ARG A 219 -7.01 -10.73 11.02
N VAL A 220 -7.62 -9.58 10.78
CA VAL A 220 -8.09 -8.66 11.83
C VAL A 220 -9.51 -9.08 12.20
N GLN A 221 -9.77 -9.35 13.47
CA GLN A 221 -11.09 -9.73 13.99
C GLN A 221 -11.47 -8.81 15.15
N SER A 222 -12.69 -8.27 15.14
CA SER A 222 -13.22 -7.47 16.25
C SER A 222 -14.27 -8.26 17.04
N ASP A 223 -14.20 -8.16 18.37
CA ASP A 223 -15.12 -8.82 19.32
C ASP A 223 -16.56 -8.28 19.23
N GLY A 224 -16.75 -7.12 18.58
CA GLY A 224 -17.99 -6.34 18.60
C GLY A 224 -18.81 -6.32 17.31
N LEU A 225 -18.41 -7.03 16.25
CA LEU A 225 -19.19 -7.08 14.99
C LEU A 225 -19.89 -8.42 14.74
N PHE A 226 -19.62 -9.44 15.56
CA PHE A 226 -20.17 -10.79 15.38
C PHE A 226 -20.72 -11.37 16.68
N SER A 227 -21.85 -10.82 17.10
CA SER A 227 -22.85 -11.56 17.88
C SER A 227 -24.18 -11.31 17.20
N ALA A 228 -24.49 -12.17 16.22
CA ALA A 228 -25.85 -12.45 15.81
C ALA A 228 -26.43 -13.52 16.74
#